data_AF-A0A1B6HYN4-F1
#
_entry.id   AF-A0A1B6HYN4-F1
#
_cell.length_a   1.000
_cell.length_b   1.000
_cell.length_c   1.000
_cell.angle_alpha   90.00
_cell.angle_beta   90.00
_cell.angle_gamma   90.00
#
_symmetry.space_group_name_H-M   'P 1'
#
loop_
_entity.id
_entity.type
_entity.pdbx_description
1 polymer ?
#
loop_
_entity_poly.entity_id
_entity_poly.type
_entity_poly.pdbx_seq_one_letter_code
_entity_poly.pdbx_strand_id
1 'polypeptide(L)'
;SYHPESHIVIVKPTRMEFKTFACYNNFVPSNNCGVPDHTPNHNALLHLERLLQSLTQLIMEHARRKLSRHPTLADSKEIIFPALDKTDIQLMGFSKGCVVLNQFIYEFHYCKTLTPEDDSMCQLIPRIRHMFWLDGGHAGGKNTWITSRSLLETLTRLGIEIHIHVTPYQINDDRRPWIRKEEKLFSDLLRRLGASVKRFVHFETEIPSLETHFGVITAYKLAERRHSLMAVKDM
;
A
#
# COMPACT_ATOMS: atom_id res chain seq x y z
N SER A 1 -13.98 -7.18 14.00
CA SER A 1 -12.86 -6.98 13.04
C SER A 1 -13.32 -6.03 11.95
N TYR A 2 -12.51 -5.05 11.55
CA TYR A 2 -12.88 -4.11 10.49
C TYR A 2 -12.81 -4.72 9.08
N HIS A 3 -12.04 -5.78 8.88
CA HIS A 3 -11.95 -6.58 7.64
C HIS A 3 -12.34 -8.03 7.99
N PRO A 4 -13.65 -8.33 8.13
CA PRO A 4 -14.10 -9.64 8.60
C PRO A 4 -13.86 -10.77 7.60
N GLU A 5 -13.77 -10.46 6.31
CA GLU A 5 -13.61 -11.43 5.21
C GLU A 5 -12.24 -11.35 4.52
N SER A 6 -11.25 -10.73 5.17
CA SER A 6 -9.92 -10.56 4.59
C SER A 6 -8.82 -11.07 5.51
N HIS A 7 -7.79 -11.66 4.91
CA HIS A 7 -6.53 -11.95 5.59
C HIS A 7 -5.69 -10.67 5.68
N ILE A 8 -5.25 -10.31 6.88
CA ILE A 8 -4.39 -9.15 7.10
C ILE A 8 -2.94 -9.63 7.23
N VAL A 9 -2.10 -9.24 6.26
CA VAL A 9 -0.65 -9.48 6.30
C VAL A 9 0.04 -8.17 6.64
N ILE A 10 0.84 -8.18 7.72
CA ILE A 10 1.59 -6.99 8.16
C ILE A 10 3.05 -7.16 7.76
N VAL A 11 3.54 -6.26 6.90
CA VAL A 11 4.96 -6.17 6.56
C VAL A 11 5.64 -5.18 7.48
N LYS A 12 6.62 -5.65 8.25
CA LYS A 12 7.45 -4.82 9.12
C LYS A 12 8.68 -4.32 8.36
N PRO A 13 9.25 -3.16 8.75
CA PRO A 13 10.53 -2.73 8.20
C PRO A 13 11.61 -3.77 8.50
N THR A 14 12.52 -3.99 7.54
CA THR A 14 13.66 -4.91 7.69
C THR A 14 14.62 -4.42 8.78
N ARG A 15 14.70 -3.10 8.98
CA ARG A 15 15.56 -2.47 10.00
C ARG A 15 14.91 -1.21 10.58
N MET A 16 15.19 -0.95 11.85
CA MET A 16 14.92 0.33 12.51
C MET A 16 16.24 1.06 12.76
N GLU A 17 16.62 1.96 11.86
CA GLU A 17 17.85 2.73 11.95
C GLU A 17 17.78 3.73 13.10
N PHE A 18 18.82 3.78 13.94
CA PHE A 18 18.82 4.55 15.21
C PHE A 18 17.58 4.34 16.08
N LYS A 19 16.96 3.14 16.03
CA LYS A 19 15.70 2.79 16.71
C LYS A 19 14.50 3.68 16.36
N THR A 20 14.61 4.54 15.34
CA THR A 20 13.64 5.60 15.04
C THR A 20 13.16 5.52 13.60
N PHE A 21 14.07 5.31 12.65
CA PHE A 21 13.75 5.35 11.23
C PHE A 21 13.47 3.94 10.70
N ALA A 22 12.22 3.68 10.33
CA ALA A 22 11.83 2.46 9.66
C ALA A 22 12.44 2.42 8.23
N CYS A 23 13.16 1.34 7.93
CA CYS A 23 13.78 1.08 6.63
C CYS A 23 13.22 -0.23 6.05
N TYR A 24 12.56 -0.13 4.90
CA TYR A 24 11.95 -1.26 4.19
C TYR A 24 12.87 -1.75 3.07
N ASN A 25 14.16 -2.02 3.38
CA ASN A 25 15.20 -2.30 2.38
C ASN A 25 14.89 -3.46 1.42
N ASN A 26 14.09 -4.43 1.85
CA ASN A 26 13.64 -5.53 0.97
C ASN A 26 12.68 -5.06 -0.13
N PHE A 27 12.09 -3.88 0.02
CA PHE A 27 11.16 -3.28 -0.92
C PHE A 27 11.71 -2.02 -1.55
N VAL A 28 12.47 -1.19 -0.83
CA VAL A 28 13.00 0.07 -1.38
C VAL A 28 14.35 0.37 -0.74
N PRO A 29 15.41 0.67 -1.52
CA PRO A 29 16.67 1.15 -0.99
C PRO A 29 16.47 2.39 -0.13
N SER A 30 17.28 2.54 0.92
CA SER A 30 17.19 3.73 1.77
C SER A 30 18.54 4.04 2.42
N ASN A 31 18.81 5.33 2.64
CA ASN A 31 20.00 5.76 3.37
C ASN A 31 19.86 5.58 4.90
N ASN A 32 20.87 6.03 5.66
CA ASN A 32 20.92 5.90 7.13
C ASN A 32 19.94 6.83 7.88
N CYS A 33 19.14 7.63 7.17
CA CYS A 33 18.02 8.38 7.73
C CYS A 33 16.66 7.79 7.27
N GLY A 34 16.71 6.58 6.69
CA GLY A 34 15.58 5.91 6.07
C GLY A 34 15.00 6.64 4.87
N VAL A 35 15.68 7.65 4.30
CA VAL A 35 15.18 8.34 3.10
C VAL A 35 15.23 7.35 1.93
N PRO A 36 14.11 7.11 1.23
CA PRO A 36 14.08 6.15 0.14
C PRO A 36 14.89 6.64 -1.06
N ASP A 37 15.49 5.70 -1.77
CA ASP A 37 16.08 5.90 -3.09
C ASP A 37 15.32 4.99 -4.07
N HIS A 38 14.31 5.56 -4.73
CA HIS A 38 13.43 4.83 -5.62
C HIS A 38 14.12 4.53 -6.94
N THR A 39 14.06 3.27 -7.38
CA THR A 39 14.67 2.82 -8.63
C THR A 39 13.61 2.27 -9.58
N PRO A 40 13.85 2.23 -10.90
CA PRO A 40 12.90 1.62 -11.84
C PRO A 40 12.57 0.15 -11.52
N ASN A 41 13.54 -0.61 -11.01
CA ASN A 41 13.35 -2.00 -10.59
C ASN A 41 14.22 -2.33 -9.36
N HIS A 42 13.58 -2.72 -8.26
CA HIS A 42 14.22 -3.26 -7.05
C HIS A 42 13.69 -4.66 -6.69
N ASN A 43 12.93 -5.29 -7.60
CA ASN A 43 12.23 -6.55 -7.36
C ASN A 43 11.27 -6.52 -6.17
N ALA A 44 10.73 -5.35 -5.82
CA ALA A 44 9.81 -5.18 -4.70
C ALA A 44 8.51 -5.97 -4.91
N LEU A 45 7.96 -5.95 -6.13
CA LEU A 45 6.76 -6.70 -6.50
C LEU A 45 7.01 -8.22 -6.47
N LEU A 46 8.14 -8.66 -7.03
CA LEU A 46 8.57 -10.06 -6.99
C LEU A 46 8.77 -10.53 -5.55
N HIS A 47 9.36 -9.69 -4.70
CA HIS A 47 9.53 -9.98 -3.28
C HIS A 47 8.16 -10.11 -2.57
N LEU A 48 7.20 -9.23 -2.86
CA LEU A 48 5.83 -9.34 -2.33
C LEU A 48 5.17 -10.66 -2.74
N GLU A 49 5.28 -11.03 -4.02
CA GLU A 49 4.72 -12.28 -4.53
C GLU A 49 5.32 -13.51 -3.83
N ARG A 50 6.65 -13.57 -3.71
CA ARG A 50 7.35 -14.66 -3.00
C ARG A 50 6.96 -14.73 -1.52
N LEU A 51 6.74 -13.59 -0.86
CA LEU A 51 6.24 -13.57 0.51
C LEU A 51 4.83 -14.16 0.62
N LEU A 52 3.92 -13.81 -0.29
CA LEU A 52 2.55 -14.35 -0.29
C LEU A 52 2.52 -15.86 -0.59
N GLN A 53 3.36 -16.33 -1.51
CA GLN A 53 3.52 -17.76 -1.81
C GLN A 53 4.06 -18.51 -0.59
N SER A 54 5.10 -17.99 0.05
CA SER A 54 5.71 -18.58 1.24
C SER A 54 4.73 -18.64 2.42
N LEU A 55 3.94 -17.57 2.63
CA LEU A 55 2.90 -17.52 3.66
C LEU A 55 1.79 -18.54 3.40
N THR A 56 1.36 -18.67 2.14
CA THR A 56 0.35 -19.67 1.74
C THR A 56 0.83 -21.08 2.07
N GLN A 57 2.06 -21.43 1.70
CA GLN A 57 2.66 -22.74 2.00
C GLN A 57 2.73 -22.99 3.51
N LEU A 58 3.21 -22.01 4.28
CA LEU A 58 3.34 -22.13 5.74
C LEU A 58 1.98 -22.36 6.44
N ILE A 59 0.94 -21.63 6.00
CA ILE A 59 -0.43 -21.79 6.53
C ILE A 59 -0.96 -23.19 6.20
N MET A 60 -0.79 -23.64 4.95
CA MET A 60 -1.21 -24.98 4.52
C MET A 60 -0.53 -26.08 5.34
N GLU A 61 0.79 -26.00 5.52
CA GLU A 61 1.55 -26.96 6.32
C GLU A 61 1.14 -26.97 7.79
N HIS A 62 0.90 -25.80 8.38
CA HIS A 62 0.45 -25.71 9.77
C HIS A 62 -0.95 -26.30 9.96
N ALA A 63 -1.86 -26.02 9.02
CA ALA A 63 -3.21 -26.56 9.06
C ALA A 63 -3.20 -28.09 8.87
N ARG A 64 -2.47 -28.62 7.87
CA ARG A 64 -2.30 -30.06 7.66
C ARG A 64 -1.76 -30.78 8.91
N ARG A 65 -0.78 -30.19 9.61
CA ARG A 65 -0.24 -30.75 10.87
C ARG A 65 -1.26 -30.75 12.02
N LYS A 66 -2.19 -29.79 12.07
CA LYS A 66 -3.27 -29.78 13.07
C LYS A 66 -4.30 -30.88 12.77
N LEU A 67 -4.64 -31.06 11.50
CA LEU A 67 -5.57 -32.11 11.04
C LEU A 67 -5.04 -33.51 11.30
N SER A 68 -3.76 -33.77 11.03
CA SER A 68 -3.16 -35.09 11.29
C SER A 68 -3.11 -35.46 12.78
N ARG A 69 -3.16 -34.48 13.69
CA ARG A 69 -3.21 -34.67 15.14
C ARG A 69 -4.62 -34.89 15.70
N HIS A 70 -5.66 -34.58 14.92
CA HIS A 70 -7.07 -34.70 15.31
C HIS A 70 -7.89 -35.33 14.17
N PRO A 71 -7.77 -36.65 13.94
CA PRO A 71 -8.34 -37.33 12.78
C PRO A 71 -9.87 -37.29 12.71
N THR A 72 -10.57 -37.01 13.81
CA THR A 72 -12.03 -36.84 13.83
C THR A 72 -12.53 -35.58 13.11
N LEU A 73 -11.64 -34.64 12.77
CA LEU A 73 -11.94 -33.45 11.96
C LEU A 73 -11.77 -33.69 10.45
N ALA A 74 -11.15 -34.80 10.05
CA ALA A 74 -10.77 -35.08 8.66
C ALA A 74 -11.94 -35.54 7.76
N ASP A 75 -13.08 -35.92 8.34
CA ASP A 75 -14.32 -36.25 7.60
C ASP A 75 -15.11 -35.01 7.14
N SER A 76 -14.62 -33.82 7.45
CA SER A 76 -15.21 -32.56 6.97
C SER A 76 -14.77 -32.31 5.53
N LYS A 77 -15.75 -32.27 4.60
CA LYS A 77 -15.65 -31.78 3.21
C LYS A 77 -14.57 -30.71 3.00
N GLU A 78 -13.84 -30.83 1.89
CA GLU A 78 -12.87 -29.88 1.31
C GLU A 78 -12.42 -28.75 2.24
N ILE A 79 -11.28 -28.95 2.90
CA ILE A 79 -10.63 -27.88 3.65
C ILE A 79 -10.05 -26.90 2.64
N ILE A 80 -10.75 -25.77 2.46
CA ILE A 80 -10.30 -24.67 1.63
C ILE A 80 -9.16 -23.96 2.37
N PHE A 81 -7.95 -24.11 1.87
CA PHE A 81 -6.80 -23.35 2.37
C PHE A 81 -6.75 -21.99 1.68
N PRO A 82 -6.41 -20.91 2.40
CA PRO A 82 -6.30 -19.59 1.81
C PRO A 82 -5.10 -19.56 0.85
N ALA A 83 -5.35 -19.32 -0.43
CA ALA A 83 -4.31 -19.11 -1.45
C ALA A 83 -4.01 -17.61 -1.57
N LEU A 84 -3.25 -17.07 -0.62
CA LEU A 84 -2.98 -15.62 -0.52
C LEU A 84 -2.26 -15.07 -1.76
N ASP A 85 -1.49 -15.92 -2.45
CA ASP A 85 -0.83 -15.64 -3.71
C ASP A 85 -1.77 -15.66 -4.92
N LYS A 86 -3.05 -15.99 -4.75
CA LYS A 86 -4.06 -16.08 -5.83
C LYS A 86 -5.30 -15.22 -5.58
N THR A 87 -5.43 -14.58 -4.43
CA THR A 87 -6.53 -13.68 -4.11
C THR A 87 -6.25 -12.25 -4.59
N ASP A 88 -7.32 -11.47 -4.72
CA ASP A 88 -7.23 -10.01 -4.87
C ASP A 88 -6.51 -9.38 -3.66
N ILE A 89 -5.81 -8.27 -3.91
CA ILE A 89 -4.92 -7.61 -2.97
C ILE A 89 -5.34 -6.16 -2.77
N GLN A 90 -5.34 -5.74 -1.52
CA GLN A 90 -5.37 -4.34 -1.12
C GLN A 90 -4.02 -4.00 -0.48
N LEU A 91 -3.33 -2.99 -1.02
CA LEU A 91 -2.06 -2.53 -0.49
C LEU A 91 -2.28 -1.27 0.35
N MET A 92 -1.74 -1.24 1.57
CA MET A 92 -1.86 -0.09 2.46
C MET A 92 -0.48 0.31 2.98
N GLY A 93 -0.06 1.53 2.67
CA GLY A 93 1.13 2.15 3.21
C GLY A 93 0.72 3.17 4.26
N PHE A 94 1.15 2.98 5.51
CA PHE A 94 0.98 3.99 6.56
C PHE A 94 2.29 4.68 6.85
N SER A 95 2.28 6.02 6.95
CA SER A 95 3.46 6.81 7.30
C SER A 95 4.63 6.47 6.38
N LYS A 96 5.71 5.92 6.93
CA LYS A 96 6.88 5.44 6.17
C LYS A 96 6.57 4.31 5.18
N GLY A 97 5.55 3.49 5.44
CA GLY A 97 5.13 2.43 4.51
C GLY A 97 4.69 2.95 3.13
N CYS A 98 4.31 4.23 3.01
CA CYS A 98 4.01 4.86 1.72
C CYS A 98 5.19 4.84 0.75
N VAL A 99 6.44 4.81 1.26
CA VAL A 99 7.62 4.76 0.38
C VAL A 99 7.72 3.44 -0.40
N VAL A 100 7.13 2.36 0.12
CA VAL A 100 7.02 1.06 -0.57
C VAL A 100 5.98 1.14 -1.69
N LEU A 101 4.83 1.79 -1.45
CA LEU A 101 3.83 2.00 -2.49
C LEU A 101 4.38 2.86 -3.63
N ASN A 102 5.16 3.88 -3.30
CA ASN A 102 5.86 4.70 -4.28
C ASN A 102 6.82 3.84 -5.13
N GLN A 103 7.58 2.92 -4.51
CA GLN A 103 8.45 2.00 -5.25
C GLN A 103 7.65 1.08 -6.20
N PHE A 104 6.49 0.57 -5.77
CA PHE A 104 5.64 -0.22 -6.66
C PHE A 104 5.19 0.55 -7.89
N ILE A 105 4.96 1.86 -7.80
CA ILE A 105 4.64 2.68 -8.98
C ILE A 105 5.80 2.70 -9.98
N TYR A 106 7.04 2.82 -9.52
CA TYR A 106 8.22 2.71 -10.41
C TYR A 106 8.27 1.34 -11.09
N GLU A 107 8.06 0.27 -10.34
CA GLU A 107 8.11 -1.09 -10.87
C GLU A 107 6.93 -1.39 -11.80
N PHE A 108 5.74 -0.86 -11.55
CA PHE A 108 4.62 -0.95 -12.48
C PHE A 108 4.99 -0.32 -13.82
N HIS A 109 5.61 0.85 -13.80
CA HIS A 109 6.05 1.51 -15.03
C HIS A 109 7.12 0.69 -15.73
N TYR A 110 8.12 0.21 -15.00
CA TYR A 110 9.17 -0.66 -15.55
C TYR A 110 8.57 -1.91 -16.21
N CYS A 111 7.71 -2.64 -15.50
CA CYS A 111 7.06 -3.84 -15.99
C CYS A 111 6.20 -3.58 -17.24
N LYS A 112 5.43 -2.48 -17.25
CA LYS A 112 4.47 -2.20 -18.34
C LYS A 112 5.05 -1.45 -19.52
N THR A 113 6.27 -0.94 -19.44
CA THR A 113 6.87 -0.13 -20.52
C THR A 113 8.25 -0.60 -20.95
N LEU A 114 9.07 -1.10 -20.03
CA LEU A 114 10.46 -1.48 -20.30
C LEU A 114 10.65 -2.99 -20.45
N THR A 115 9.82 -3.80 -19.78
CA THR A 115 9.88 -5.27 -19.87
C THR A 115 8.49 -5.91 -20.08
N PRO A 116 7.71 -5.47 -21.09
CA PRO A 116 6.32 -5.93 -21.25
C PRO A 116 6.18 -7.42 -21.59
N GLU A 117 7.24 -8.07 -22.07
CA GLU A 117 7.28 -9.50 -22.41
C GLU A 117 7.68 -10.39 -21.22
N ASP A 118 8.09 -9.81 -20.09
CA ASP A 118 8.40 -10.55 -18.86
C ASP A 118 7.16 -10.74 -18.00
N ASP A 119 6.40 -11.79 -18.32
CA ASP A 119 5.19 -12.17 -17.60
C ASP A 119 5.46 -12.54 -16.13
N SER A 120 6.68 -12.96 -15.79
CA SER A 120 7.02 -13.43 -14.44
C SER A 120 7.00 -12.30 -13.41
N MET A 121 7.36 -11.08 -13.81
CA MET A 121 7.36 -9.90 -12.93
C MET A 121 5.97 -9.27 -12.77
N CYS A 122 5.01 -9.65 -13.62
CA CYS A 122 3.73 -8.99 -13.75
C CYS A 122 2.55 -9.73 -13.10
N GLN A 123 2.71 -10.99 -12.67
CA GLN A 123 1.59 -11.86 -12.28
C GLN A 123 0.77 -11.34 -11.08
N LEU A 124 1.44 -10.61 -10.18
CA LEU A 124 0.81 -9.97 -9.03
C LEU A 124 -0.04 -8.75 -9.40
N ILE A 125 0.35 -8.00 -10.43
CA ILE A 125 -0.21 -6.66 -10.73
C ILE A 125 -1.72 -6.71 -10.99
N PRO A 126 -2.29 -7.61 -11.82
CA PRO A 126 -3.72 -7.67 -12.08
C PRO A 126 -4.59 -7.94 -10.85
N ARG A 127 -3.99 -8.46 -9.75
CA ARG A 127 -4.69 -8.76 -8.50
C ARG A 127 -4.70 -7.59 -7.53
N ILE A 128 -3.88 -6.56 -7.74
CA ILE A 128 -3.89 -5.36 -6.91
C ILE A 128 -5.12 -4.54 -7.32
N ARG A 129 -6.13 -4.47 -6.44
CA ARG A 129 -7.38 -3.75 -6.72
C ARG A 129 -7.41 -2.37 -6.11
N HIS A 130 -6.81 -2.22 -4.93
CA HIS A 130 -6.82 -0.97 -4.17
C HIS A 130 -5.42 -0.65 -3.63
N MET A 131 -5.06 0.62 -3.65
CA MET A 131 -3.85 1.15 -3.01
C MET A 131 -4.20 2.33 -2.10
N PHE A 132 -3.80 2.24 -0.84
CA PHE A 132 -4.06 3.25 0.19
C PHE A 132 -2.76 3.90 0.67
N TRP A 133 -2.63 5.20 0.41
CA TRP A 133 -1.64 6.03 1.07
C TRP A 133 -2.26 6.64 2.31
N LEU A 134 -1.82 6.16 3.48
CA LEU A 134 -2.28 6.62 4.80
C LEU A 134 -1.21 7.51 5.42
N ASP A 135 -1.39 8.81 5.22
CA ASP A 135 -0.64 9.90 5.82
C ASP A 135 0.89 9.78 5.62
N GLY A 136 1.27 9.65 4.34
CA GLY A 136 2.64 9.43 3.90
C GLY A 136 3.60 10.57 4.24
N GLY A 137 4.78 10.22 4.74
CA GLY A 137 5.84 11.16 5.09
C GLY A 137 7.19 10.48 5.32
N HIS A 138 8.29 11.21 5.08
CA HIS A 138 9.63 10.78 5.45
C HIS A 138 10.59 11.97 5.70
N ALA A 139 11.76 11.68 6.26
CA ALA A 139 12.80 12.67 6.58
C ALA A 139 13.56 13.24 5.36
N GLY A 140 13.11 12.95 4.13
CA GLY A 140 13.77 13.44 2.90
C GLY A 140 13.07 14.69 2.39
N GLY A 141 13.77 15.51 1.61
CA GLY A 141 13.28 16.81 1.13
C GLY A 141 12.43 16.79 -0.14
N LYS A 142 12.16 15.62 -0.72
CA LYS A 142 11.40 15.42 -1.96
C LYS A 142 10.95 13.96 -2.11
N ASN A 143 10.11 13.70 -3.10
CA ASN A 143 9.63 12.36 -3.49
C ASN A 143 8.84 11.64 -2.37
N THR A 144 8.17 12.42 -1.51
CA THR A 144 7.21 11.87 -0.56
C THR A 144 5.98 11.36 -1.30
N TRP A 145 5.56 12.07 -2.35
CA TRP A 145 4.53 11.63 -3.28
C TRP A 145 5.06 11.64 -4.71
N ILE A 146 4.61 10.70 -5.54
CA ILE A 146 5.05 10.60 -6.95
C ILE A 146 4.46 11.77 -7.75
N THR A 147 5.31 12.53 -8.44
CA THR A 147 4.88 13.65 -9.28
C THR A 147 5.21 13.47 -10.75
N SER A 148 5.88 12.37 -11.11
CA SER A 148 6.19 12.03 -12.50
C SER A 148 4.95 11.63 -13.28
N ARG A 149 4.64 12.37 -14.34
CA ARG A 149 3.46 12.12 -15.19
C ARG A 149 3.44 10.73 -15.81
N SER A 150 4.57 10.23 -16.34
CA SER A 150 4.64 8.93 -17.02
C SER A 150 4.36 7.75 -16.07
N LEU A 151 4.82 7.87 -14.82
CA LEU A 151 4.55 6.91 -13.75
C LEU A 151 3.06 6.88 -13.43
N LEU A 152 2.44 8.05 -13.24
CA LEU A 152 1.02 8.16 -12.91
C LEU A 152 0.10 7.77 -14.08
N GLU A 153 0.50 8.01 -15.32
CA GLU A 153 -0.20 7.51 -16.51
C GLU A 153 -0.22 5.98 -16.52
N THR A 154 0.88 5.35 -16.14
CA THR A 154 0.95 3.89 -16.04
C THR A 154 0.06 3.39 -14.92
N LEU A 155 0.13 3.98 -13.73
CA LEU A 155 -0.74 3.63 -12.61
C LEU A 155 -2.23 3.76 -12.98
N THR A 156 -2.59 4.82 -13.70
CA THR A 156 -3.97 5.07 -14.16
C THR A 156 -4.46 3.95 -15.08
N ARG A 157 -3.63 3.51 -16.04
CA ARG A 157 -3.98 2.41 -16.97
C ARG A 157 -4.16 1.06 -16.29
N LEU A 158 -3.64 0.85 -15.09
CA LEU A 158 -3.81 -0.39 -14.34
C LEU A 158 -5.23 -0.55 -13.75
N GLY A 159 -6.04 0.51 -13.71
CA GLY A 159 -7.40 0.45 -13.18
C GLY A 159 -7.46 0.18 -11.67
N ILE A 160 -6.39 0.47 -10.93
CA ILE A 160 -6.32 0.35 -9.48
C ILE A 160 -7.09 1.52 -8.86
N GLU A 161 -7.93 1.25 -7.86
CA GLU A 161 -8.59 2.30 -7.08
C GLU A 161 -7.61 2.91 -6.07
N ILE A 162 -7.45 4.23 -6.12
CA ILE A 162 -6.44 4.97 -5.37
C ILE A 162 -7.11 5.71 -4.22
N HIS A 163 -6.64 5.45 -3.01
CA HIS A 163 -7.15 6.03 -1.78
C HIS A 163 -6.07 6.86 -1.10
N ILE A 164 -6.31 8.16 -0.97
CA ILE A 164 -5.37 9.14 -0.43
C ILE A 164 -5.97 9.67 0.87
N HIS A 165 -5.37 9.30 1.99
CA HIS A 165 -5.74 9.77 3.31
C HIS A 165 -4.61 10.59 3.87
N VAL A 166 -4.86 11.84 4.25
CA VAL A 166 -3.86 12.74 4.80
C VAL A 166 -4.38 13.43 6.05
N THR A 167 -3.47 13.86 6.91
CA THR A 167 -3.76 14.66 8.10
C THR A 167 -2.97 15.97 8.05
N PRO A 168 -3.42 17.01 8.77
CA PRO A 168 -2.64 18.24 8.97
C PRO A 168 -1.21 17.99 9.46
N TYR A 169 -0.94 16.89 10.17
CA TYR A 169 0.41 16.53 10.62
C TYR A 169 1.43 16.42 9.47
N GLN A 170 1.03 15.93 8.31
CA GLN A 170 1.91 15.86 7.14
C GLN A 170 1.74 17.06 6.21
N ILE A 171 0.50 17.41 5.84
CA ILE A 171 0.25 18.41 4.78
C ILE A 171 0.26 19.87 5.27
N ASN A 172 0.21 20.12 6.58
CA ASN A 172 0.32 21.47 7.16
C ASN A 172 1.64 21.67 7.93
N ASP A 173 2.65 20.81 7.72
CA ASP A 173 3.97 21.01 8.32
C ASP A 173 4.79 22.03 7.51
N ASP A 174 4.92 23.24 8.06
CA ASP A 174 5.70 24.35 7.50
C ASP A 174 7.20 24.04 7.33
N ARG A 175 7.73 23.06 8.08
CA ARG A 175 9.12 22.61 7.94
C ARG A 175 9.30 21.63 6.78
N ARG A 176 8.21 21.01 6.32
CA ARG A 176 8.19 20.03 5.24
C ARG A 176 7.17 20.41 4.15
N PRO A 177 7.23 21.64 3.60
CA PRO A 177 6.18 22.17 2.72
C PRO A 177 6.06 21.42 1.39
N TRP A 178 7.08 20.66 0.99
CA TRP A 178 7.02 19.81 -0.20
C TRP A 178 5.97 18.71 -0.08
N ILE A 179 5.69 18.19 1.13
CA ILE A 179 4.71 17.09 1.29
C ILE A 179 3.35 17.52 0.76
N ARG A 180 2.86 18.70 1.16
CA ARG A 180 1.61 19.27 0.65
C ARG A 180 1.64 19.50 -0.86
N LYS A 181 2.74 20.07 -1.36
CA LYS A 181 2.88 20.42 -2.78
C LYS A 181 2.87 19.15 -3.66
N GLU A 182 3.64 18.14 -3.28
CA GLU A 182 3.73 16.87 -3.98
C GLU A 182 2.43 16.07 -3.88
N GLU A 183 1.80 15.99 -2.70
CA GLU A 183 0.52 15.31 -2.51
C GLU A 183 -0.57 15.94 -3.38
N LYS A 184 -0.68 17.28 -3.37
CA LYS A 184 -1.64 17.99 -4.21
C LYS A 184 -1.40 17.69 -5.69
N LEU A 185 -0.14 17.72 -6.13
CA LEU A 185 0.21 17.43 -7.52
C LEU A 185 -0.09 15.98 -7.91
N PHE A 186 0.21 15.01 -7.04
CA PHE A 186 -0.13 13.59 -7.21
C PHE A 186 -1.64 13.41 -7.37
N SER A 187 -2.43 13.94 -6.44
CA SER A 187 -3.89 13.91 -6.46
C SER A 187 -4.48 14.56 -7.73
N ASP A 188 -4.01 15.76 -8.09
CA ASP A 188 -4.50 16.50 -9.26
C ASP A 188 -4.13 15.83 -10.58
N LEU A 189 -2.92 15.28 -10.70
CA LEU A 189 -2.49 14.57 -11.90
C LEU A 189 -3.30 13.29 -12.11
N LEU A 190 -3.46 12.47 -11.07
CA LEU A 190 -4.25 11.24 -11.18
C LEU A 190 -5.70 11.52 -11.62
N ARG A 191 -6.34 12.54 -11.04
CA ARG A 191 -7.69 12.96 -11.45
C ARG A 191 -7.74 13.41 -12.91
N ARG A 192 -6.77 14.24 -13.35
CA ARG A 192 -6.69 14.70 -14.75
C ARG A 192 -6.41 13.58 -15.74
N LEU A 193 -5.69 12.55 -15.32
CA LEU A 193 -5.42 11.36 -16.13
C LEU A 193 -6.60 10.39 -16.17
N GLY A 194 -7.65 10.61 -15.37
CA GLY A 194 -8.86 9.78 -15.33
C GLY A 194 -8.78 8.59 -14.37
N ALA A 195 -7.85 8.59 -13.41
CA ALA A 195 -7.78 7.54 -12.40
C ALA A 195 -8.97 7.61 -11.42
N SER A 196 -9.38 6.45 -10.90
CA SER A 196 -10.32 6.36 -9.79
C SER A 196 -9.61 6.76 -8.48
N VAL A 197 -9.86 7.99 -8.02
CA VAL A 197 -9.18 8.57 -6.84
C VAL A 197 -10.18 9.03 -5.79
N LYS A 198 -10.06 8.50 -4.58
CA LYS A 198 -10.71 9.03 -3.38
C LYS A 198 -9.69 9.73 -2.51
N ARG A 199 -9.97 10.98 -2.13
CA ARG A 199 -9.06 11.80 -1.29
C ARG A 199 -9.80 12.30 -0.06
N PHE A 200 -9.17 12.11 1.10
CA PHE A 200 -9.70 12.49 2.41
C PHE A 200 -8.67 13.25 3.22
N VAL A 201 -9.07 14.39 3.77
CA VAL A 201 -8.32 15.09 4.82
C VAL A 201 -8.99 14.75 6.15
N HIS A 202 -8.27 14.12 7.06
CA HIS A 202 -8.77 13.75 8.38
C HIS A 202 -8.34 14.79 9.40
N PHE A 203 -9.18 15.03 10.41
CA PHE A 203 -8.86 15.89 11.55
C PHE A 203 -8.49 17.33 11.12
N GLU A 204 -9.12 17.86 10.06
CA GLU A 204 -8.75 19.15 9.44
C GLU A 204 -8.84 20.34 10.41
N THR A 205 -9.75 20.26 11.39
CA THR A 205 -9.94 21.29 12.42
C THR A 205 -9.06 21.09 13.66
N GLU A 206 -8.29 20.01 13.74
CA GLU A 206 -7.45 19.68 14.89
C GLU A 206 -6.02 20.20 14.71
N ILE A 207 -5.32 20.37 15.83
CA ILE A 207 -3.91 20.79 15.82
C ILE A 207 -3.06 19.62 15.28
N PRO A 208 -2.15 19.87 14.32
CA PRO A 208 -1.23 18.85 13.80
C PRO A 208 -0.47 18.13 14.92
N SER A 209 -0.63 16.81 15.03
CA SER A 209 0.00 16.03 16.10
C SER A 209 0.30 14.59 15.68
N LEU A 210 1.23 13.94 16.38
CA LEU A 210 1.46 12.49 16.19
C LEU A 210 0.21 11.67 16.49
N GLU A 211 -0.65 12.13 17.40
CA GLU A 211 -1.92 11.46 17.68
C GLU A 211 -2.82 11.44 16.45
N THR A 212 -3.03 12.60 15.80
CA THR A 212 -3.82 12.68 14.56
C THR A 212 -3.19 11.84 13.43
N HIS A 213 -1.85 11.83 13.33
CA HIS A 213 -1.10 11.01 12.39
C HIS A 213 -1.42 9.52 12.55
N PHE A 214 -1.35 8.97 13.77
CA PHE A 214 -1.71 7.57 14.01
C PHE A 214 -3.22 7.32 13.96
N GLY A 215 -4.05 8.32 14.30
CA GLY A 215 -5.51 8.25 14.28
C GLY A 215 -6.07 7.89 12.89
N VAL A 216 -5.36 8.23 11.82
CA VAL A 216 -5.77 7.91 10.44
C VAL A 216 -5.94 6.40 10.20
N ILE A 217 -5.16 5.56 10.88
CA ILE A 217 -5.22 4.09 10.76
C ILE A 217 -6.60 3.56 11.18
N THR A 218 -7.25 4.26 12.11
CA THR A 218 -8.60 3.91 12.57
C THR A 218 -9.67 4.65 11.77
N ALA A 219 -9.42 5.92 11.44
CA ALA A 219 -10.42 6.79 10.81
C ALA A 219 -10.68 6.48 9.33
N TYR A 220 -9.69 5.97 8.58
CA TYR A 220 -9.78 5.85 7.11
C TYR A 220 -11.02 5.08 6.65
N LYS A 221 -11.37 4.00 7.34
CA LYS A 221 -12.52 3.16 6.97
C LYS A 221 -13.86 3.84 7.14
N LEU A 222 -14.00 4.67 8.17
CA LEU A 222 -15.24 5.41 8.38
C LEU A 222 -15.44 6.43 7.26
N ALA A 223 -14.36 7.08 6.83
CA ALA A 223 -14.38 8.00 5.69
C ALA A 223 -14.77 7.28 4.39
N GLU A 224 -14.16 6.13 4.09
CA GLU A 224 -14.51 5.29 2.93
C GLU A 224 -15.98 4.90 2.92
N ARG A 225 -16.51 4.40 4.05
CA ARG A 225 -17.92 4.00 4.17
C ARG A 225 -18.87 5.17 3.93
N ARG A 226 -18.57 6.34 4.50
CA ARG A 226 -19.40 7.55 4.31
C ARG A 226 -19.41 7.99 2.85
N HIS A 227 -18.25 7.96 2.19
CA HIS A 227 -18.13 8.29 0.78
C HIS A 227 -18.97 7.35 -0.10
N SER A 228 -18.89 6.03 0.12
CA SER A 228 -19.69 5.06 -0.63
C SER A 228 -21.19 5.26 -0.42
N LEU A 229 -21.64 5.58 0.79
CA LEU A 229 -23.06 5.85 1.07
C LEU A 229 -23.57 7.13 0.42
N MET A 230 -22.73 8.16 0.29
CA MET A 230 -23.08 9.40 -0.42
C MET A 230 -23.20 9.14 -1.93
N ALA A 231 -22.25 8.41 -2.52
CA ALA A 231 -22.27 8.10 -3.95
C ALA A 231 -23.51 7.31 -4.40
N VAL A 232 -24.11 6.49 -3.53
CA VAL A 232 -25.33 5.71 -3.84
C VAL A 232 -26.59 6.58 -3.76
N LYS A 233 -26.58 7.69 -3.01
CA LYS A 233 -27.74 8.60 -2.91
C LYS A 233 -27.87 9.55 -4.10
N ASP A 234 -26.79 9.74 -4.85
CA ASP A 234 -26.73 10.63 -6.00
C ASP A 234 -26.99 9.89 -7.35
N MET A 235 -27.39 8.61 -7.29
CA MET A 235 -27.87 7.78 -8.41
C MET A 235 -29.36 7.49 -8.29
#